data_AF-A0A2X3LR73-F1
#
_entry.id   AF-A0A2X3LR73-F1
#
_cell.length_a   1.000
_cell.length_b   1.000
_cell.length_c   1.000
_cell.angle_alpha   90.00
_cell.angle_beta   90.00
_cell.angle_gamma   90.00
#
_symmetry.space_group_name_H-M   'P 1'
#
loop_
_entity.id
_entity.type
_entity.pdbx_description
1 polymer ?
#
loop_
_entity_poly.entity_id
_entity_poly.type
_entity_poly.pdbx_seq_one_letter_code
_entity_poly.pdbx_strand_id
1 'polypeptide(L)'
;MVFVNSLVIIANSGPAIDTDDIPRLFELFYSKRANGHGVGLYLCRENLAVAHHKIWYSEPDEGDNYLIKDGANFVIQFNGVEF
;
A
#
# COMPACT_ATOMS: atom_id res chain seq x y z
N MET A 1 11.52 -0.39 -3.85
CA MET A 1 10.67 0.73 -4.28
C MET A 1 10.95 1.00 -5.74
N VAL A 2 9.92 1.06 -6.58
CA VAL A 2 10.03 1.30 -8.03
C VAL A 2 9.06 2.42 -8.42
N PHE A 3 9.45 3.25 -9.39
CA PHE A 3 8.61 4.29 -9.98
C PHE A 3 8.24 3.87 -11.41
N VAL A 4 6.94 3.83 -11.72
CA VAL A 4 6.42 3.47 -13.04
C VAL A 4 5.30 4.44 -13.39
N ASN A 5 5.53 5.34 -14.37
CA ASN A 5 4.63 6.45 -14.67
C ASN A 5 4.31 7.27 -13.40
N SER A 6 3.04 7.42 -13.04
CA SER A 6 2.57 8.10 -11.82
C SER A 6 2.49 7.18 -10.59
N LEU A 7 2.94 5.93 -10.70
CA LEU A 7 2.88 4.94 -9.63
C LEU A 7 4.21 4.81 -8.89
N VAL A 8 4.13 4.73 -7.57
CA VAL A 8 5.23 4.30 -6.70
C VAL A 8 4.84 2.99 -6.05
N ILE A 9 5.64 1.96 -6.30
CA ILE A 9 5.41 0.61 -5.80
C ILE A 9 6.40 0.33 -4.68
N ILE A 10 5.86 -0.01 -3.51
CA ILE A 10 6.59 -0.38 -2.30
C ILE A 10 6.28 -1.84 -2.00
N ALA A 11 7.14 -2.73 -2.49
CA ALA A 11 7.06 -4.16 -2.25
C ALA A 11 8.15 -4.59 -1.26
N ASN A 12 7.81 -5.58 -0.41
CA ASN A 12 8.79 -6.25 0.44
C ASN A 12 8.60 -7.78 0.37
N SER A 13 9.68 -8.52 0.60
CA SER A 13 9.73 -9.99 0.56
C SER A 13 9.36 -10.66 1.90
N GLY A 14 8.76 -9.93 2.84
CA GLY A 14 8.08 -10.51 3.99
C GLY A 14 6.76 -11.17 3.58
N PRO A 15 5.98 -11.73 4.51
CA PRO A 15 4.74 -12.42 4.18
C PRO A 15 3.72 -11.47 3.54
N ALA A 16 2.99 -11.98 2.55
CA ALA A 16 1.78 -11.36 2.05
C ALA A 16 0.77 -11.09 3.17
N ILE A 17 -0.05 -10.07 2.96
CA ILE A 17 -1.15 -9.75 3.86
C ILE A 17 -2.28 -10.74 3.62
N ASP A 18 -2.86 -11.25 4.72
CA ASP A 18 -4.04 -12.10 4.69
C ASP A 18 -5.20 -11.35 4.01
N THR A 19 -5.89 -12.03 3.09
CA THR A 19 -6.95 -11.45 2.27
C THR A 19 -8.09 -10.87 3.12
N ASP A 20 -8.38 -11.46 4.27
CA ASP A 20 -9.45 -10.98 5.17
C ASP A 20 -9.11 -9.65 5.85
N ASP A 21 -7.83 -9.28 5.85
CA ASP A 21 -7.33 -8.06 6.49
C ASP A 21 -7.10 -6.91 5.52
N ILE A 22 -7.01 -7.19 4.22
CA ILE A 22 -6.83 -6.18 3.17
C ILE A 22 -7.86 -5.03 3.29
N PRO A 23 -9.17 -5.29 3.46
CA PRO A 23 -10.17 -4.22 3.59
C PRO A 23 -9.95 -3.31 4.81
N ARG A 24 -9.27 -3.84 5.84
CA ARG A 24 -9.09 -3.21 7.14
C ARG A 24 -7.76 -2.48 7.29
N LEU A 25 -6.82 -2.68 6.37
CA LEU A 25 -5.44 -2.15 6.46
C LEU A 25 -5.37 -0.65 6.75
N PHE A 26 -6.32 0.11 6.23
CA PHE A 26 -6.37 1.56 6.36
C PHE A 26 -7.42 2.03 7.36
N GLU A 27 -8.03 1.13 8.14
CA GLU A 27 -8.89 1.49 9.26
C GLU A 27 -8.07 2.06 10.42
N LEU A 28 -8.58 3.11 11.05
CA LEU A 28 -7.94 3.68 12.25
C LEU A 28 -7.92 2.64 13.37
N PHE A 29 -6.76 2.45 13.99
CA PHE A 29 -6.48 1.48 15.06
C PHE A 29 -6.40 0.00 14.64
N TYR A 30 -6.51 -0.32 13.34
CA TYR A 30 -6.30 -1.69 12.89
C TYR A 30 -4.80 -2.09 12.96
N SER A 31 -4.51 -3.20 13.64
CA SER A 31 -3.14 -3.73 13.81
C SER A 31 -3.14 -5.23 14.12
N LYS A 32 -2.24 -5.98 13.49
CA LYS A 32 -1.90 -7.37 13.88
C LYS A 32 -0.80 -7.47 14.93
N ARG A 33 -0.13 -6.37 15.26
CA ARG A 33 0.95 -6.35 16.27
C ARG A 33 0.33 -6.13 17.65
N ALA A 34 0.74 -6.93 18.64
CA ALA A 34 0.24 -6.84 20.02
C ALA A 34 0.35 -5.43 20.63
N ASN A 35 1.43 -4.70 20.33
CA ASN A 35 1.65 -3.31 20.78
C ASN A 35 1.56 -2.29 19.63
N GLY A 36 0.89 -2.64 18.53
CA GLY A 36 0.73 -1.75 17.39
C GLY A 36 -0.47 -0.82 17.57
N HIS A 37 -0.26 0.48 17.41
CA HIS A 37 -1.31 1.47 17.54
C HIS A 37 -2.27 1.52 16.34
N GLY A 38 -1.91 0.96 15.19
CA GLY A 38 -2.77 0.92 14.01
C GLY A 38 -3.10 2.28 13.38
N VAL A 39 -2.25 3.28 13.59
CA VAL A 39 -2.48 4.65 13.07
C VAL A 39 -1.72 4.94 11.77
N GLY A 40 -0.64 4.22 11.49
CA GLY A 40 0.30 4.57 10.42
C GLY A 40 -0.31 4.55 9.02
N LEU A 41 -0.92 3.43 8.62
CA LEU A 41 -1.52 3.29 7.28
C LEU A 41 -2.72 4.23 7.10
N TYR A 42 -3.54 4.39 8.14
CA TYR A 42 -4.62 5.37 8.14
C TYR A 42 -4.08 6.78 7.84
N LEU A 43 -3.09 7.25 8.60
CA LEU A 43 -2.49 8.57 8.39
C LEU A 43 -1.85 8.72 7.02
N CYS A 44 -1.21 7.67 6.49
CA CYS A 44 -0.69 7.68 5.12
C CYS A 44 -1.80 7.93 4.10
N ARG A 45 -2.94 7.24 4.21
CA ARG A 45 -4.08 7.43 3.29
C ARG A 45 -4.68 8.82 3.41
N GLU A 46 -4.91 9.31 4.63
CA GLU A 46 -5.48 10.65 4.85
C GLU A 46 -4.55 11.75 4.31
N ASN A 47 -3.24 11.68 4.59
CA ASN A 47 -2.28 12.67 4.10
C ASN A 47 -2.16 12.68 2.58
N LEU A 48 -2.16 11.50 1.95
CA LEU A 48 -2.13 11.39 0.48
C LEU A 48 -3.43 11.92 -0.15
N ALA A 49 -4.57 11.64 0.47
CA ALA A 49 -5.88 12.08 -0.02
C ALA A 49 -6.03 13.62 -0.05
N VAL A 50 -5.38 14.35 0.87
CA VAL A 50 -5.36 15.84 0.87
C VAL A 50 -4.84 16.40 -0.45
N ALA A 51 -3.84 15.74 -1.06
CA ALA A 51 -3.28 16.11 -2.36
C ALA A 51 -3.91 15.31 -3.54
N HIS A 52 -5.08 14.71 -3.31
CA HIS A 52 -5.77 13.84 -4.26
C HIS A 52 -4.95 12.62 -4.73
N HIS A 53 -3.93 12.19 -3.98
CA HIS A 53 -3.20 10.96 -4.25
C HIS A 53 -3.94 9.75 -3.67
N LYS A 54 -3.61 8.56 -4.17
CA LYS A 54 -4.23 7.31 -3.71
C LYS A 54 -3.16 6.33 -3.24
N ILE A 55 -3.49 5.53 -2.23
CA ILE A 55 -2.69 4.39 -1.80
C ILE A 55 -3.60 3.18 -1.62
N TRP A 56 -3.13 2.01 -2.04
CA TRP A 56 -3.83 0.74 -1.85
C TRP A 56 -2.83 -0.40 -1.69
N TYR A 57 -3.33 -1.54 -1.21
CA TYR A 57 -2.61 -2.80 -1.24
C TYR A 57 -2.95 -3.53 -2.55
N SER A 58 -1.94 -4.08 -3.23
CA SER A 58 -2.13 -4.83 -4.47
C SER A 58 -1.68 -6.27 -4.30
N GLU A 59 -2.52 -7.20 -4.72
CA GLU A 59 -2.09 -8.56 -4.97
C GLU A 59 -1.39 -8.63 -6.34
N PRO A 60 -0.40 -9.50 -6.51
CA PRO A 60 0.32 -9.69 -7.76
C PRO A 60 -0.51 -10.53 -8.76
N ASP A 61 -0.74 -10.00 -9.95
CA ASP A 61 -1.39 -10.72 -11.05
C ASP A 61 -0.37 -11.42 -11.98
N GLU A 62 -0.85 -12.33 -12.83
CA GLU A 62 -0.01 -12.94 -13.87
C GLU A 62 0.52 -11.86 -14.84
N GLY A 63 1.84 -11.64 -14.82
CA GLY A 63 2.52 -10.67 -15.68
C GLY A 63 3.00 -9.40 -14.98
N ASP A 64 2.72 -9.24 -13.67
CA ASP A 64 3.24 -8.11 -12.89
C ASP A 64 4.74 -8.26 -12.61
N ASN A 65 5.55 -7.41 -13.22
CA ASN A 65 7.01 -7.44 -13.07
C ASN A 65 7.53 -6.65 -11.85
N TYR A 66 6.63 -5.96 -11.13
CA TYR A 66 7.00 -5.04 -10.05
C TYR A 66 6.48 -5.44 -8.68
N LEU A 67 5.51 -6.36 -8.62
CA LEU A 67 4.93 -6.87 -7.39
C LEU A 67 5.62 -8.18 -6.98
N ILE A 68 5.73 -8.43 -5.68
CA ILE A 68 6.32 -9.66 -5.15
C ILE A 68 5.19 -10.64 -4.84
N LYS A 69 5.23 -11.83 -5.46
CA LYS A 69 4.19 -12.87 -5.39
C LYS A 69 3.73 -13.20 -3.97
N ASP A 70 4.69 -13.48 -3.09
CA ASP A 70 4.45 -13.87 -1.70
C ASP A 70 4.73 -12.71 -0.73
N GLY A 71 4.83 -11.49 -1.27
CA GLY A 71 5.20 -10.27 -0.59
C GLY A 71 4.01 -9.40 -0.22
N ALA A 72 4.28 -8.36 0.57
CA ALA A 72 3.32 -7.28 0.78
C ALA A 72 3.65 -6.10 -0.14
N ASN A 73 2.66 -5.70 -0.95
CA ASN A 73 2.83 -4.67 -1.97
C ASN A 73 1.86 -3.51 -1.75
N PHE A 74 2.40 -2.32 -1.51
CA PHE A 74 1.64 -1.07 -1.45
C PHE A 74 1.93 -0.25 -2.69
N VAL A 75 0.87 0.26 -3.32
CA VAL A 75 0.97 1.11 -4.51
C VAL A 75 0.43 2.48 -4.19
N ILE A 76 1.18 3.51 -4.54
CA ILE A 76 0.77 4.92 -4.44
C ILE A 76 0.63 5.48 -5.85
N GLN A 77 -0.51 6.08 -6.15
CA GLN A 77 -0.71 6.89 -7.35
C GLN A 77 -0.62 8.36 -6.99
N PHE A 78 0.41 9.05 -7.51
CA PHE A 78 0.52 10.49 -7.42
C PHE A 78 -0.24 11.16 -8.58
N ASN A 79 -1.13 12.07 -8.24
CA ASN A 79 -1.89 12.85 -9.23
C ASN A 79 -1.29 14.24 -9.38
N GLY A 80 -1.23 14.76 -10.62
CA GLY A 80 -0.69 16.09 -10.90
C GLY A 80 0.85 16.18 -10.88
N VAL A 81 1.56 15.05 -11.01
CA VAL A 81 3.01 15.06 -11.22
C VAL A 81 3.27 15.29 -12.71
N GLU A 82 3.65 16.50 -13.07
CA GLU A 82 4.25 16.78 -14.38
C GLU A 82 5.72 16.35 -14.34
N PHE A 83 6.14 15.55 -15.30
CA PHE A 83 7.53 15.07 -15.47
C PHE A 83 8.27 15.91 -16.50
#